data_AF-A0A842QMM6-F1
#
_entry.id   AF-A0A842QMM6-F1
#
_cell.length_a   1.000
_cell.length_b   1.000
_cell.length_c   1.000
_cell.angle_alpha   90.00
_cell.angle_beta   90.00
_cell.angle_gamma   90.00
#
_symmetry.space_group_name_H-M   'P 1'
#
loop_
_entity.id
_entity.type
_entity.pdbx_description
1 polymer ?
#
loop_
_entity_poly.entity_id
_entity_poly.type
_entity_poly.pdbx_seq_one_letter_code
_entity_poly.pdbx_strand_id
1 'polypeptide(L)' 'MYQKMRHILKCKACNAYTMKEACPKCAEKTSTAAPPKYSPDDKYAKYRRIAKEGERKKESIL' A
#
# COMPACT_ATOMS: atom_id res chain seq x y z
N MET A 1 -11.99 -26.33 -6.22
CA MET A 1 -12.01 -24.92 -6.67
C MET A 1 -11.59 -24.04 -5.51
N TYR A 2 -10.38 -23.47 -5.53
CA TYR A 2 -9.88 -22.64 -4.43
C TYR A 2 -10.56 -21.26 -4.52
N GLN A 3 -11.33 -20.90 -3.51
CA GLN A 3 -12.04 -19.62 -3.48
C GLN A 3 -11.01 -18.53 -3.11
N LYS A 4 -10.51 -17.81 -4.14
CA LYS A 4 -9.58 -16.67 -3.98
C LYS A 4 -10.20 -15.68 -2.97
N MET A 5 -9.57 -15.53 -1.81
CA MET A 5 -10.04 -14.60 -0.78
C MET A 5 -10.14 -13.19 -1.37
N ARG A 6 -11.34 -12.61 -1.31
CA ARG A 6 -11.62 -11.26 -1.80
C ARG A 6 -11.29 -10.27 -0.70
N HIS A 7 -10.13 -9.63 -0.80
CA HIS A 7 -9.71 -8.57 0.10
C HIS A 7 -10.30 -7.23 -0.32
N ILE A 8 -10.61 -6.36 0.65
CA ILE A 8 -11.00 -4.98 0.38
C ILE A 8 -9.77 -4.22 -0.11
N LEU A 9 -9.87 -3.68 -1.33
CA LEU A 9 -8.86 -2.85 -1.96
C LEU A 9 -9.34 -1.39 -2.00
N LYS A 10 -8.39 -0.47 -2.04
CA LYS A 10 -8.61 0.97 -2.15
C LYS A 10 -7.80 1.53 -3.31
N CYS A 11 -8.43 2.38 -4.10
CA CYS A 11 -7.76 3.15 -5.15
C CYS A 11 -6.98 4.32 -4.55
N LYS A 12 -5.75 4.55 -5.00
CA LYS A 12 -4.89 5.63 -4.51
C LYS A 12 -5.23 7.00 -5.13
N ALA A 13 -5.68 7.08 -6.38
CA ALA A 13 -6.12 8.36 -6.97
C ALA A 13 -7.48 8.84 -6.46
N CYS A 14 -8.51 8.00 -6.52
CA CYS A 14 -9.90 8.43 -6.25
C CYS A 14 -10.47 7.99 -4.90
N ASN A 15 -9.68 7.28 -4.07
CA ASN A 15 -10.06 6.79 -2.74
C ASN A 15 -11.26 5.84 -2.69
N ALA A 16 -11.78 5.36 -3.82
CA ALA A 16 -12.87 4.41 -3.87
C ALA A 16 -12.44 3.02 -3.38
N TYR A 17 -13.32 2.35 -2.63
CA TYR A 17 -13.16 0.96 -2.22
C TYR A 17 -13.72 0.01 -3.28
N THR A 18 -13.04 -1.13 -3.48
CA THR A 18 -13.41 -2.14 -4.47
C THR A 18 -12.85 -3.52 -4.07
N MET A 19 -13.38 -4.59 -4.66
CA MET A 19 -12.80 -5.94 -4.59
C MET A 19 -12.07 -6.33 -5.89
N LYS A 20 -12.05 -5.42 -6.87
CA LYS A 20 -11.41 -5.61 -8.18
C LYS A 20 -10.00 -5.04 -8.14
N GLU A 21 -9.07 -5.68 -8.84
CA GLU A 21 -7.68 -5.23 -8.94
C GLU A 21 -7.55 -3.85 -9.61
N ALA A 22 -8.44 -3.54 -10.57
CA ALA A 22 -8.57 -2.21 -11.18
C ALA A 22 -9.75 -1.42 -10.61
N CYS A 23 -9.56 -0.12 -10.43
CA CYS A 23 -10.61 0.78 -9.96
C CYS A 23 -11.71 0.94 -11.02
N PRO A 24 -13.00 0.74 -10.69
CA PRO A 24 -14.08 0.89 -11.66
C PRO A 24 -14.35 2.35 -12.08
N LYS A 25 -13.80 3.35 -11.36
CA LYS A 25 -14.02 4.77 -11.66
C LYS A 25 -12.91 5.40 -12.50
N CYS A 26 -11.66 5.05 -12.22
CA CYS A 26 -10.49 5.67 -12.85
C CYS A 26 -9.54 4.67 -13.53
N ALA A 27 -9.89 3.37 -13.55
CA ALA A 27 -9.08 2.28 -14.11
C ALA A 27 -7.68 2.07 -13.50
N GLU A 28 -7.29 2.84 -12.48
CA GLU A 28 -6.01 2.63 -11.78
C GLU A 28 -5.94 1.33 -11.00
N LYS A 29 -4.70 0.83 -10.80
CA LYS A 29 -4.43 -0.30 -9.92
C LYS A 29 -4.79 0.04 -8.47
N THR A 30 -5.54 -0.84 -7.85
CA THR A 30 -5.94 -0.73 -6.45
C THR A 30 -4.93 -1.45 -5.55
N SER A 31 -4.85 -1.03 -4.29
CA SER A 31 -3.97 -1.64 -3.28
C SER A 31 -4.76 -2.08 -2.07
N THR A 32 -4.23 -3.03 -1.30
CA THR A 32 -4.83 -3.47 -0.04
C THR A 32 -5.13 -2.27 0.87
N ALA A 33 -6.37 -2.17 1.33
CA ALA A 33 -6.81 -1.06 2.18
C ALA A 33 -6.29 -1.20 3.61
N ALA A 34 -6.16 -2.44 4.09
CA ALA A 34 -5.67 -2.73 5.43
C ALA A 34 -4.18 -2.40 5.56
N PRO A 35 -3.75 -1.82 6.70
CA PRO A 35 -2.34 -1.58 6.95
C PRO A 35 -1.56 -2.90 7.09
N PRO A 36 -0.23 -2.87 6.90
CA PRO A 36 0.63 -4.01 7.23
C PRO A 36 0.48 -4.40 8.70
N LYS A 37 0.56 -5.70 9.00
CA LYS A 37 0.54 -6.20 10.38
C LYS A 37 1.76 -5.69 11.15
N TYR A 38 1.55 -5.25 12.39
CA TYR A 38 2.63 -4.86 13.30
C TYR A 38 3.28 -6.10 13.94
N SER A 39 4.60 -6.05 14.14
CA SER A 39 5.36 -7.02 14.91
C SER A 39 6.42 -6.30 15.74
N PRO A 40 6.57 -6.57 17.05
CA PRO A 40 7.63 -5.99 17.87
C PRO A 40 9.04 -6.33 17.37
N ASP A 41 9.25 -7.54 16.84
CA ASP A 41 10.58 -8.04 16.42
C ASP A 41 11.05 -7.48 15.07
N ASP A 42 10.16 -6.82 14.32
CA ASP A 42 10.33 -6.32 12.95
C ASP A 42 11.77 -6.30 12.39
N LYS A 43 12.14 -7.41 11.74
CA LYS A 43 13.47 -7.63 11.15
C LYS A 43 13.87 -6.58 10.12
N TYR A 44 12.90 -5.89 9.53
CA TYR A 44 13.12 -4.91 8.46
C TYR A 44 12.98 -3.46 8.93
N ALA A 45 12.84 -3.21 10.25
CA ALA A 45 12.69 -1.87 10.82
C ALA A 45 13.80 -0.91 10.40
N LYS A 46 15.07 -1.35 10.44
CA LYS A 46 16.24 -0.55 10.05
C LYS A 46 16.15 -0.10 8.59
N TYR A 47 15.91 -1.04 7.68
CA TYR A 47 15.83 -0.75 6.24
C TYR A 47 14.64 0.17 5.90
N ARG A 48 13.48 -0.04 6.54
CA ARG A 48 12.31 0.82 6.35
C ARG A 48 12.57 2.26 6.78
N ARG A 49 13.30 2.48 7.88
CA ARG A 49 13.67 3.84 8.34
C ARG A 49 14.63 4.52 7.37
N ILE A 50 15.66 3.81 6.91
CA ILE A 50 16.63 4.32 5.93
C ILE A 50 15.94 4.72 4.62
N ALA A 51 15.02 3.89 4.10
CA ALA A 51 14.28 4.20 2.89
C ALA A 51 13.44 5.49 3.03
N LYS A 52 12.70 5.62 4.14
CA LYS A 52 11.92 6.83 4.45
C LYS A 52 12.79 8.06 4.61
N GLU A 53 13.98 7.94 5.20
CA GLU A 53 14.94 9.04 5.29
C GLU A 53 15.44 9.47 3.92
N GLY A 54 15.73 8.52 3.03
CA GLY A 54 16.13 8.79 1.66
C GLY A 54 15.03 9.52 0.88
N GLU A 55 13.76 9.12 1.04
CA GLU A 55 12.60 9.81 0.45
C GLU A 55 12.48 11.25 0.94
N ARG A 56 12.53 11.47 2.27
CA ARG A 56 12.47 12.82 2.85
C ARG A 56 13.59 13.75 2.38
N LYS A 57 14.82 13.21 2.26
CA LYS A 57 15.96 14.00 1.77
C LYS A 57 15.79 14.40 0.30
N LYS A 58 15.24 13.51 -0.54
CA LYS A 58 14.90 13.85 -1.93
C LYS A 58 13.86 14.96 -1.99
N GLU A 59 12.83 14.87 -1.15
CA GLU A 59 11.78 15.90 -1.05
C GLU A 59 12.32 17.25 -0.56
N SER A 60 13.32 17.26 0.34
CA SER A 60 13.94 18.51 0.81
C SER A 60 14.96 19.13 -0.15
N ILE A 61 15.42 18.34 -1.14
CA ILE A 61 16.35 18.79 -2.18
C ILE A 61 15.57 19.32 -3.40
N LEU A 62 14.26 19.03 -3.48
CA LEU A 62 13.32 19.62 -4.45
C LEU A 62 12.75 20.94 -3.91
#